data_AF-A0A947EVI5-F1
#
_entry.id   AF-A0A947EVI5-F1
#
_cell.length_a   1.000
_cell.length_b   1.000
_cell.length_c   1.000
_cell.angle_alpha   90.00
_cell.angle_beta   90.00
_cell.angle_gamma   90.00
#
_symmetry.space_group_name_H-M   'P 1'
#
loop_
_entity.id
_entity.type
_entity.pdbx_description
1 polymer ?
#
loop_
_entity_poly.entity_id
_entity_poly.type
_entity_poly.pdbx_seq_one_letter_code
_entity_poly.pdbx_strand_id
1 'polypeptide(L)'
;QIVESRINNLKRQNEELSLVREFYLAKEFLEKQKIYSVQIQSFVDNNVTLASEALTNTLFVKTNPYYSYSLGTFETLEEAQKFRKQLVSMGFNDAFVASYKDGKRLQIEDPF
;
A
#
# COMPACT_ATOMS: atom_id res chain seq x y z
N GLN A 1 -17.00 -40.74 -7.27
CA GLN A 1 -17.36 -40.04 -6.02
C GLN A 1 -16.15 -39.66 -5.15
N ILE A 2 -15.39 -40.57 -4.51
CA ILE A 2 -14.26 -40.17 -3.62
C ILE A 2 -13.04 -39.63 -4.41
N VAL A 3 -12.69 -40.26 -5.52
CA VAL A 3 -11.53 -39.86 -6.36
C VAL A 3 -11.74 -38.48 -6.98
N GLU A 4 -12.93 -38.21 -7.52
CA GLU A 4 -13.27 -36.90 -8.09
C GLU A 4 -13.24 -35.79 -7.03
N SER A 5 -13.75 -36.07 -5.82
CA SER A 5 -13.69 -35.13 -4.70
C SER A 5 -12.23 -34.78 -4.34
N ARG A 6 -11.34 -35.77 -4.30
CA ARG A 6 -9.90 -35.55 -4.08
C ARG A 6 -9.25 -34.74 -5.20
N ILE A 7 -9.57 -35.02 -6.46
CA ILE A 7 -9.06 -34.27 -7.61
C ILE A 7 -9.52 -32.81 -7.56
N ASN A 8 -10.79 -32.56 -7.24
CA ASN A 8 -11.32 -31.21 -7.14
C ASN A 8 -10.70 -30.42 -5.98
N ASN A 9 -10.42 -31.09 -4.85
CA ASN A 9 -9.71 -30.47 -3.74
C ASN A 9 -8.28 -30.09 -4.13
N LEU A 10 -7.54 -31.01 -4.75
CA LEU A 10 -6.17 -30.75 -5.23
C LEU A 10 -6.11 -29.62 -6.26
N LYS A 11 -7.10 -29.51 -7.16
CA LYS A 11 -7.20 -28.39 -8.11
C LYS A 11 -7.35 -27.06 -7.39
N ARG A 12 -8.25 -26.97 -6.40
CA ARG A 12 -8.45 -25.76 -5.60
C ARG A 12 -7.18 -25.38 -4.84
N GLN A 13 -6.52 -26.34 -4.20
CA GLN A 13 -5.25 -26.08 -3.51
C GLN A 13 -4.16 -25.59 -4.47
N ASN A 14 -4.09 -26.14 -5.68
CA ASN A 14 -3.15 -25.67 -6.71
C ASN A 14 -3.46 -24.26 -7.19
N GLU A 15 -4.74 -23.91 -7.36
CA GLU A 15 -5.17 -22.55 -7.70
C GLU A 15 -4.80 -21.57 -6.58
N GLU A 16 -5.09 -21.91 -5.33
CA GLU A 16 -4.69 -21.13 -4.15
C GLU A 16 -3.15 -20.94 -4.10
N LEU A 17 -2.39 -22.01 -4.32
CA LEU A 17 -0.92 -21.94 -4.36
C LEU A 17 -0.39 -21.08 -5.54
N SER A 18 -1.08 -21.10 -6.69
CA SER A 18 -0.73 -20.26 -7.84
C SER A 18 -0.93 -18.79 -7.51
N LEU A 19 -2.08 -18.43 -6.94
CA LEU A 19 -2.40 -17.07 -6.53
C LEU A 19 -1.41 -16.55 -5.48
N VAL A 20 -1.04 -17.39 -4.51
CA VAL A 20 -0.04 -17.06 -3.49
C VAL A 20 1.31 -16.80 -4.14
N ARG A 21 1.75 -17.66 -5.08
CA ARG A 21 3.01 -17.47 -5.82
C ARG A 21 3.01 -16.19 -6.65
N GLU A 22 1.94 -15.91 -7.40
CA GLU A 22 1.79 -14.70 -8.19
C GLU A 22 1.86 -13.44 -7.32
N PHE A 23 1.23 -13.47 -6.14
CA PHE A 23 1.34 -12.41 -5.15
C PHE A 23 2.79 -12.18 -4.68
N TYR A 24 3.53 -13.25 -4.36
CA TYR A 24 4.94 -13.13 -3.96
C TYR A 24 5.83 -12.60 -5.09
N LEU A 25 5.61 -13.04 -6.34
CA LEU A 25 6.36 -12.55 -7.50
C LEU A 25 6.06 -11.07 -7.77
N ALA A 26 4.80 -10.66 -7.70
CA ALA A 26 4.41 -9.26 -7.83
C ALA A 26 5.02 -8.42 -6.70
N LYS A 27 5.00 -8.92 -5.46
CA LYS A 27 5.64 -8.26 -4.32
C LYS A 27 7.15 -8.12 -4.51
N GLU A 28 7.85 -9.17 -4.92
CA GLU A 28 9.30 -9.12 -5.16
C GLU A 28 9.65 -8.18 -6.32
N PHE A 29 8.81 -8.14 -7.36
CA PHE A 29 8.95 -7.20 -8.47
C PHE A 29 8.77 -5.74 -8.02
N LEU A 30 7.74 -5.47 -7.21
CA LEU A 30 7.49 -4.16 -6.62
C LEU A 30 8.59 -3.75 -5.63
N GLU A 31 9.15 -4.69 -4.87
CA GLU A 31 10.26 -4.42 -3.94
C GLU A 31 11.53 -3.94 -4.67
N LYS A 32 11.79 -4.43 -5.88
CA LYS A 32 12.94 -4.02 -6.70
C LYS A 32 12.78 -2.63 -7.32
N GLN A 33 11.55 -2.16 -7.50
CA GLN A 33 11.27 -0.86 -8.09
C GLN A 33 11.14 0.23 -7.03
N LYS A 34 11.48 1.47 -7.42
CA LYS A 34 11.22 2.62 -6.57
C LYS A 34 9.71 2.88 -6.62
N ILE A 35 9.04 2.80 -5.48
CA ILE A 35 7.60 3.08 -5.35
C ILE A 35 7.40 4.38 -4.57
N TYR A 36 6.27 5.03 -4.80
CA TYR A 36 5.91 6.31 -4.19
C TYR A 36 4.64 6.15 -3.37
N SER A 37 4.67 6.52 -2.10
CA SER A 37 3.54 6.44 -1.18
C SER A 37 3.12 7.84 -0.75
N VAL A 38 1.82 8.13 -0.83
CA VAL A 38 1.26 9.40 -0.35
C VAL A 38 0.73 9.18 1.05
N GLN A 39 1.26 9.95 2.01
CA GLN A 39 1.03 9.77 3.43
C GLN A 39 0.52 11.05 4.07
N ILE A 40 -0.29 10.92 5.12
CA ILE A 40 -0.77 12.00 5.99
C ILE A 40 -0.21 11.78 7.39
N GLN A 41 0.24 12.84 8.06
CA GLN A 41 0.77 12.76 9.41
C GLN A 41 -0.37 12.88 10.43
N SER A 42 -0.64 11.81 11.17
CA SER A 42 -1.55 11.86 12.31
C SER A 42 -0.85 12.60 13.44
N PHE A 43 -1.28 13.83 13.71
CA PHE A 43 -1.11 14.40 15.03
C PHE A 43 -1.79 13.44 16.03
N VAL A 44 -1.04 13.08 17.08
CA VAL A 44 -1.54 12.26 18.19
C VAL A 44 -2.74 12.98 18.79
N ASP A 45 -3.81 12.25 19.12
CA ASP A 45 -5.10 12.72 19.66
C ASP A 45 -6.13 13.17 18.62
N ASN A 46 -6.66 12.23 17.83
CA ASN A 46 -8.09 11.91 17.94
C ASN A 46 -8.44 10.67 17.11
N ASN A 47 -9.35 9.87 17.66
CA ASN A 47 -9.89 8.62 17.12
C ASN A 47 -10.51 8.79 15.73
N VAL A 48 -9.68 8.79 14.70
CA VAL A 48 -10.17 8.86 13.33
C VAL A 48 -10.29 7.43 12.79
N THR A 49 -11.47 6.89 13.05
CA THR A 49 -12.09 5.70 12.47
C THR A 49 -12.27 5.81 10.94
N LEU A 50 -11.29 6.37 10.21
CA LEU A 50 -11.27 6.41 8.73
C LEU A 50 -10.56 5.19 8.13
N ALA A 51 -9.90 4.37 8.95
CA ALA A 51 -9.14 3.22 8.49
C ALA A 51 -10.01 2.02 8.06
N SER A 52 -11.30 1.97 8.42
CA SER A 52 -12.06 0.72 8.31
C SER A 52 -12.89 0.57 7.02
N GLU A 53 -13.31 1.65 6.35
CA GLU A 53 -14.34 1.51 5.30
C GLU A 53 -13.91 1.99 3.91
N ALA A 54 -12.90 2.85 3.78
CA ALA A 54 -12.55 3.44 2.48
C ALA A 54 -11.28 2.88 1.81
N LEU A 55 -10.39 2.18 2.54
CA LEU A 55 -9.01 2.00 2.10
C LEU A 55 -8.50 0.57 2.31
N THR A 56 -8.97 -0.35 1.48
CA THR A 56 -8.51 -1.76 1.45
C THR A 56 -7.02 -1.91 1.07
N ASN A 57 -6.32 -0.83 0.71
CA ASN A 57 -4.90 -0.82 0.30
C ASN A 57 -3.97 0.00 1.22
N THR A 58 -4.37 0.31 2.45
CA THR A 58 -3.48 1.02 3.39
C THR A 58 -2.52 0.04 4.08
N LEU A 59 -1.26 0.02 3.63
CA LEU A 59 -0.17 -0.61 4.35
C LEU A 59 0.22 0.28 5.55
N PHE A 60 0.01 -0.20 6.78
CA PHE A 60 0.43 0.50 7.99
C PHE A 60 1.96 0.51 8.10
N VAL A 61 2.59 1.69 7.97
CA VAL A 61 4.02 1.86 8.22
C VAL A 61 4.21 2.55 9.57
N LYS A 62 4.55 1.77 10.60
CA LYS A 62 4.88 2.28 11.95
C LYS A 62 6.35 2.67 11.99
N THR A 63 6.67 3.94 11.74
CA THR A 63 8.02 4.48 11.91
C THR A 63 8.03 5.59 12.97
N ASN A 64 8.34 5.22 14.21
CA ASN A 64 8.63 6.13 15.34
C ASN A 64 7.42 7.01 15.79
N PRO A 65 7.48 7.95 16.78
CA PRO A 65 6.32 8.36 17.59
C PRO A 65 5.22 9.15 16.85
N TYR A 66 5.33 9.27 15.54
CA TYR A 66 4.36 9.89 14.65
C TYR A 66 3.66 8.79 13.86
N TYR A 67 2.35 8.70 13.97
CA TYR A 67 1.57 7.80 13.12
C TYR A 67 1.41 8.46 11.76
N SER A 68 1.80 7.79 10.68
CA SER A 68 1.53 8.25 9.31
C SER A 68 0.65 7.23 8.61
N TYR A 69 -0.38 7.69 7.92
CA TYR A 69 -1.32 6.84 7.19
C TYR A 69 -1.02 6.93 5.70
N SER A 70 -0.65 5.81 5.07
CA SER A 70 -0.51 5.72 3.62
C SER A 70 -1.89 5.63 2.96
N LEU A 71 -2.21 6.61 2.13
CA LEU A 71 -3.48 6.69 1.40
C LEU A 71 -3.39 6.16 -0.02
N GLY A 72 -2.19 5.91 -0.54
CA GLY A 72 -1.98 5.32 -1.86
C GLY A 72 -0.51 5.02 -2.14
N THR A 73 -0.28 4.05 -3.02
CA THR A 73 1.04 3.67 -3.57
C THR A 73 1.01 3.76 -5.08
N PHE A 74 2.06 4.32 -5.67
CA PHE A 74 2.16 4.67 -7.09
C PHE A 74 3.51 4.25 -7.65
N GLU A 75 3.54 3.90 -8.93
CA GLU A 75 4.76 3.53 -9.64
C GLU A 75 5.60 4.76 -10.01
N THR A 76 4.94 5.89 -10.24
CA THR A 76 5.60 7.14 -10.64
C THR A 76 5.45 8.24 -9.59
N LEU A 77 6.44 9.13 -9.55
CA LEU A 77 6.38 10.33 -8.70
C LEU A 77 5.21 11.24 -9.10
N GLU A 78 4.98 11.39 -10.41
CA GLU A 78 3.95 12.28 -10.94
C GLU A 78 2.54 11.88 -10.50
N GLU A 79 2.22 10.58 -10.53
CA GLU A 79 0.93 10.06 -10.06
C GLU A 79 0.74 10.32 -8.56
N ALA A 80 1.79 10.07 -7.77
CA ALA A 80 1.77 10.35 -6.33
C ALA A 80 1.60 11.84 -6.04
N GLN A 81 2.28 12.72 -6.76
CA GLN A 81 2.13 14.17 -6.63
C GLN A 81 0.73 14.64 -7.03
N LYS A 82 0.14 14.08 -8.10
CA LYS A 82 -1.23 14.38 -8.52
C LYS A 82 -2.24 13.98 -7.44
N PHE A 83 -2.10 12.80 -6.87
CA PHE A 83 -2.96 12.34 -5.78
C PHE A 83 -2.76 13.20 -4.51
N ARG A 84 -1.53 13.54 -4.15
CA ARG A 84 -1.24 14.49 -3.07
C ARG A 84 -1.94 15.83 -3.29
N LYS A 85 -1.88 16.39 -4.51
CA LYS A 85 -2.58 17.65 -4.85
C LYS A 85 -4.09 17.54 -4.63
N GLN A 86 -4.69 16.39 -4.97
CA GLN A 86 -6.11 16.14 -4.68
C GLN A 86 -6.38 16.10 -3.17
N LEU A 87 -5.57 15.39 -2.38
CA LEU A 87 -5.72 15.35 -0.93
C LEU A 87 -5.59 16.74 -0.29
N VAL A 88 -4.60 17.52 -0.71
CA VAL A 88 -4.42 18.92 -0.25
C VAL A 88 -5.66 19.75 -0.60
N SER A 89 -6.23 19.59 -1.81
CA SER A 89 -7.46 20.29 -2.20
C SER A 89 -8.69 19.88 -1.36
N MET A 90 -8.66 18.70 -0.75
CA MET A 90 -9.69 18.19 0.17
C MET A 90 -9.45 18.59 1.63
N GLY A 91 -8.36 19.32 1.93
CA GLY A 91 -8.06 19.82 3.27
C GLY A 91 -6.93 19.08 4.00
N PHE A 92 -6.35 18.04 3.41
CA PHE A 92 -5.20 17.32 3.97
C PHE A 92 -3.89 18.01 3.62
N ASN A 93 -3.67 19.20 4.18
CA ASN A 93 -2.54 20.07 3.85
C ASN A 93 -1.16 19.49 4.22
N ASP A 94 -1.13 18.55 5.16
CA ASP A 94 0.06 17.85 5.64
C ASP A 94 0.40 16.61 4.79
N ALA A 95 -0.38 16.31 3.75
CA ALA A 95 -0.06 15.19 2.86
C ALA A 95 1.31 15.37 2.19
N PHE A 96 2.12 14.32 2.20
CA PHE A 96 3.46 14.28 1.58
C PHE A 96 3.68 13.00 0.78
N VAL A 97 4.60 13.05 -0.18
CA VAL A 97 5.02 11.89 -0.96
C VAL A 97 6.32 11.34 -0.36
N ALA A 98 6.38 10.05 -0.09
CA ALA A 98 7.59 9.36 0.33
C ALA A 98 7.93 8.25 -0.65
N SER A 99 9.20 8.13 -1.03
CA SER A 99 9.65 7.04 -1.88
C SER A 99 10.25 5.90 -1.08
N TYR A 100 10.09 4.69 -1.60
CA TYR A 100 10.57 3.46 -1.00
C TYR A 100 11.26 2.60 -2.05
N LYS A 101 12.25 1.82 -1.62
CA LYS A 101 12.87 0.77 -2.40
C LYS A 101 13.31 -0.34 -1.45
N ASP A 102 13.14 -1.60 -1.85
CA ASP A 102 13.46 -2.77 -1.02
C ASP A 102 12.79 -2.70 0.37
N GLY A 103 11.55 -2.19 0.43
CA GLY A 103 10.78 -1.99 1.66
C GLY A 103 11.31 -0.90 2.60
N LYS A 104 12.36 -0.16 2.22
CA LYS A 104 12.95 0.92 3.02
C LYS A 104 12.60 2.28 2.44
N ARG A 105 12.30 3.23 3.33
CA ARG A 105 12.08 4.63 2.94
C ARG A 105 13.39 5.21 2.43
N LEU A 106 13.34 5.82 1.25
CA LEU A 106 14.45 6.56 0.66
C LEU A 106 14.41 8.01 1.11
N GLN A 107 13.34 8.74 0.77
CA GLN A 107 13.21 10.17 1.07
C GLN A 107 11.75 10.63 1.09
N ILE A 108 11.54 11.87 1.55
CA ILE A 108 10.35 12.67 1.21
C ILE A 108 10.63 13.32 -0.13
N GLU A 109 9.74 13.13 -1.09
CA GLU A 109 9.87 13.68 -2.44
C GLU A 109 9.31 15.10 -2.50
N ASP A 110 9.77 15.86 -3.50
CA ASP A 110 9.27 17.21 -3.73
C ASP A 110 7.75 17.19 -4.04
N PRO A 111 6.99 18.15 -3.49
CA PRO A 111 5.56 18.24 -3.75
C PRO A 111 5.15 18.60 -5.19
N PHE A 112 6.09 19.03 -6.06
CA PHE A 112 5.82 19.57 -7.39
C PHE A 112 6.63 18.96 -8.53
#